data_AF-A0A662T6B8-F1
#
_entry.id   AF-A0A662T6B8-F1
#
_cell.length_a   1.000
_cell.length_b   1.000
_cell.length_c   1.000
_cell.angle_alpha   90.00
_cell.angle_beta   90.00
_cell.angle_gamma   90.00
#
_symmetry.space_group_name_H-M   'P 1'
#
loop_
_entity.id
_entity.type
_entity.pdbx_description
1 polymer ?
#
loop_
_entity_poly.entity_id
_entity_poly.type
_entity_poly.pdbx_seq_one_letter_code
_entity_poly.pdbx_strand_id
1 'polypeptide(L)'
;METVSKYITLDRGIEDIHGIYCSSCINCGGPADDVRLSKGLPCDKCLPKIPNDLSLKTIYNELRSRRRLRKGFIDIYNLDKRLEEFSKLFKKALDSKPWSAQRTWAKRVFKGISFSIVAPTGVGKT
;
A
#
# COMPACT_ATOMS: atom_id res chain seq x y z
N MET A 1 -15.05 -8.88 29.36
CA MET A 1 -14.03 -9.45 28.46
C MET A 1 -14.67 -9.59 27.10
N GLU A 2 -14.59 -8.54 26.27
CA GLU A 2 -15.17 -8.56 24.93
C GLU A 2 -14.37 -9.53 24.06
N THR A 3 -15.05 -10.54 23.55
CA THR A 3 -14.52 -11.48 22.56
C THR A 3 -14.16 -10.71 21.30
N VAL A 4 -12.87 -10.46 21.07
CA VAL A 4 -12.36 -10.03 19.77
C VAL A 4 -12.77 -11.11 18.77
N SER A 5 -13.62 -10.77 17.80
CA SER A 5 -14.09 -11.70 16.76
C SER A 5 -12.89 -12.41 16.15
N LYS A 6 -12.80 -13.74 16.35
CA LYS A 6 -11.67 -14.59 15.91
C LYS A 6 -11.57 -14.75 14.39
N TYR A 7 -12.50 -14.16 13.66
CA TYR A 7 -12.71 -14.43 12.25
C TYR A 7 -13.10 -13.17 11.48
N ILE A 8 -12.67 -13.08 10.22
CA ILE A 8 -13.09 -12.04 9.28
C ILE A 8 -13.85 -12.71 8.13
N THR A 9 -15.07 -12.26 7.88
CA THR A 9 -15.87 -12.69 6.73
C THR A 9 -15.43 -11.94 5.47
N LEU A 10 -14.99 -12.68 4.47
CA LEU A 10 -14.62 -12.17 3.15
C LEU A 10 -15.35 -12.96 2.05
N ASP A 11 -15.38 -12.43 0.83
CA ASP A 11 -16.03 -13.07 -0.33
C ASP A 11 -15.48 -14.48 -0.65
N ARG A 12 -14.33 -14.87 -0.08
CA ARG A 12 -13.68 -16.19 -0.24
C ARG A 12 -13.86 -17.15 0.95
N GLY A 13 -14.64 -16.77 1.96
CA GLY A 13 -14.87 -17.57 3.17
C GLY A 13 -14.49 -16.84 4.47
N ILE A 14 -14.54 -17.58 5.57
CA ILE A 14 -14.13 -17.14 6.90
C ILE A 14 -12.62 -17.40 7.03
N GLU A 15 -11.82 -16.36 7.26
CA GLU A 15 -10.39 -16.51 7.56
C GLU A 15 -10.14 -16.31 9.07
N ASP A 16 -9.35 -17.21 9.64
CA ASP A 16 -9.00 -17.25 11.06
C ASP A 16 -7.87 -16.27 11.35
N ILE A 17 -8.01 -15.51 12.44
CA ILE A 17 -6.94 -14.61 12.90
C ILE A 17 -5.95 -15.43 13.73
N HIS A 18 -4.71 -15.56 13.26
CA HIS A 18 -3.64 -16.25 14.01
C HIS A 18 -2.80 -15.30 14.85
N GLY A 19 -2.76 -14.00 14.52
CA GLY A 19 -1.93 -13.04 15.24
C GLY A 19 -2.41 -11.59 15.14
N ILE A 20 -2.13 -10.83 16.20
CA ILE A 20 -2.33 -9.37 16.24
C ILE A 20 -0.96 -8.72 16.40
N TYR A 21 -0.60 -7.85 15.46
CA TYR A 21 0.68 -7.16 15.46
C TYR A 21 0.50 -5.73 15.95
N CYS A 22 1.14 -5.42 17.07
CA CYS A 22 1.16 -4.09 17.64
C CYS A 22 1.89 -3.11 16.70
N SER A 23 1.30 -1.92 16.54
CA SER A 23 1.87 -0.83 15.74
C SER A 23 2.04 -1.10 14.24
N SER A 24 1.28 -2.04 13.68
CA SER A 24 1.42 -2.45 12.26
C SER A 24 0.36 -1.89 11.33
N CYS A 25 -0.69 -1.24 11.84
CA CYS A 25 -1.70 -0.62 10.98
C CYS A 25 -1.07 0.50 10.14
N ILE A 26 -1.11 0.31 8.82
CA ILE A 26 -0.48 1.20 7.85
C ILE A 26 -1.11 2.60 7.77
N ASN A 27 -2.32 2.77 8.31
CA ASN A 27 -3.00 4.06 8.41
C ASN A 27 -2.71 4.76 9.74
N CYS A 28 -3.09 4.14 10.88
CA CYS A 28 -3.04 4.80 12.19
C CYS A 28 -1.87 4.41 13.10
N GLY A 29 -1.05 3.43 12.71
CA GLY A 29 0.02 2.91 13.58
C GLY A 29 -0.49 2.16 14.81
N GLY A 30 -1.75 1.73 14.84
CA GLY A 30 -2.31 0.88 15.89
C GLY A 30 -2.17 -0.63 15.59
N PRO A 31 -2.71 -1.50 16.46
CA PRO A 31 -2.72 -2.95 16.22
C PRO A 31 -3.52 -3.34 14.97
N ALA A 32 -3.06 -4.36 14.26
CA ALA A 32 -3.76 -4.95 13.13
C ALA A 32 -3.55 -6.48 13.12
N ASP A 33 -4.56 -7.22 12.69
CA ASP A 33 -4.51 -8.68 12.55
C ASP A 33 -3.77 -9.11 11.27
N ASP A 34 -3.26 -10.34 11.28
CA ASP A 34 -2.55 -10.99 10.16
C ASP A 34 -3.39 -11.05 8.88
N VAL A 35 -4.68 -11.34 8.99
CA VAL A 35 -5.61 -11.43 7.84
C VAL A 35 -5.70 -10.09 7.10
N ARG A 36 -5.78 -8.97 7.81
CA ARG A 36 -5.82 -7.63 7.20
C ARG A 36 -4.45 -7.19 6.70
N LEU A 37 -3.40 -7.47 7.46
CA LEU A 37 -2.03 -7.12 7.06
C LEU A 37 -1.58 -7.86 5.79
N SER A 38 -1.92 -9.15 5.65
CA SER A 38 -1.61 -9.94 4.44
C SER A 38 -2.27 -9.36 3.18
N LYS A 39 -3.40 -8.66 3.33
CA LYS A 39 -4.13 -7.96 2.27
C LYS A 39 -3.74 -6.49 2.12
N GLY A 40 -2.77 -6.00 2.90
CA GLY A 40 -2.36 -4.60 2.90
C GLY A 40 -3.42 -3.63 3.45
N LEU A 41 -4.37 -4.12 4.26
CA LEU A 41 -5.49 -3.33 4.75
C LEU A 41 -5.16 -2.63 6.09
N PRO A 42 -5.69 -1.42 6.33
CA PRO A 42 -5.71 -0.80 7.66
C PRO A 42 -6.47 -1.67 8.66
N CYS A 43 -6.25 -1.52 9.96
CA CYS A 43 -7.01 -2.23 11.00
C CYS A 43 -8.53 -2.00 10.91
N ASP A 44 -9.29 -2.86 11.58
CA ASP A 44 -10.75 -2.80 11.74
C ASP A 44 -11.24 -1.44 12.27
N LYS A 45 -10.51 -0.81 13.19
CA LYS A 45 -10.85 0.54 13.69
C LYS A 45 -10.70 1.60 12.60
N CYS A 46 -9.77 1.45 11.66
CA CYS A 46 -9.60 2.40 10.56
C CYS A 46 -10.61 2.14 9.43
N LEU A 47 -10.77 0.87 9.05
CA LEU A 47 -11.58 0.42 7.94
C LEU A 47 -12.47 -0.76 8.38
N PRO A 48 -13.60 -0.50 9.08
CA PRO A 48 -14.43 -1.55 9.68
C PRO A 48 -15.01 -2.53 8.67
N LYS A 49 -15.47 -2.01 7.53
CA LYS A 49 -15.98 -2.80 6.43
C LYS A 49 -14.92 -2.88 5.35
N ILE A 50 -14.56 -4.09 4.95
CA ILE A 50 -13.63 -4.33 3.85
C ILE A 50 -14.40 -4.12 2.53
N PRO A 51 -13.95 -3.22 1.64
CA PRO A 51 -14.57 -3.04 0.33
C PRO A 51 -14.25 -4.23 -0.59
N ASN A 52 -15.08 -4.48 -1.58
CA ASN A 52 -14.85 -5.57 -2.55
C ASN A 52 -13.63 -5.27 -3.45
N ASP A 53 -13.43 -4.00 -3.83
CA ASP A 53 -12.22 -3.54 -4.50
C ASP A 53 -11.17 -3.10 -3.47
N LEU A 54 -10.05 -3.83 -3.43
CA LEU A 54 -8.92 -3.58 -2.54
C LEU A 54 -7.85 -2.66 -3.16
N SER A 55 -8.16 -1.95 -4.25
CA SER A 55 -7.24 -0.97 -4.82
C SER A 55 -6.89 0.14 -3.81
N LEU A 56 -5.66 0.65 -3.88
CA LEU A 56 -5.21 1.75 -3.00
C LEU A 56 -6.12 2.98 -3.10
N LYS A 57 -6.64 3.28 -4.30
CA LYS A 57 -7.57 4.39 -4.54
C LYS A 57 -8.89 4.19 -3.81
N THR A 58 -9.47 2.99 -3.87
CA THR A 58 -10.73 2.68 -3.19
C THR A 58 -10.56 2.75 -1.67
N ILE A 59 -9.50 2.14 -1.13
CA ILE A 59 -9.21 2.21 0.30
C ILE A 59 -8.95 3.65 0.76
N TYR A 60 -8.19 4.43 -0.01
CA TYR A 60 -7.94 5.85 0.27
C TYR A 60 -9.24 6.64 0.38
N ASN A 61 -10.15 6.44 -0.59
CA ASN A 61 -11.45 7.12 -0.61
C ASN A 61 -12.34 6.69 0.55
N GLU A 62 -12.36 5.40 0.91
CA GLU A 62 -13.10 4.89 2.07
C GLU A 62 -12.58 5.47 3.39
N LEU A 63 -11.26 5.52 3.58
CA LEU A 63 -10.67 6.15 4.76
C LEU A 63 -10.99 7.65 4.81
N ARG A 64 -10.96 8.33 3.64
CA ARG A 64 -11.24 9.76 3.52
C ARG A 64 -12.70 10.07 3.84
N SER A 65 -13.65 9.34 3.25
CA SER A 65 -15.09 9.55 3.47
C SER A 65 -15.48 9.36 4.93
N ARG A 66 -14.82 8.42 5.62
CA ARG A 66 -15.01 8.14 7.05
C ARG A 66 -14.27 9.11 7.99
N ARG A 67 -13.53 10.08 7.46
CA ARG A 67 -12.65 10.99 8.24
C ARG A 67 -11.61 10.24 9.09
N ARG A 68 -11.18 9.06 8.63
CA ARG A 68 -10.18 8.20 9.29
C ARG A 68 -8.86 8.16 8.52
N LEU A 69 -8.74 8.85 7.39
CA LEU A 69 -7.51 8.96 6.63
C LEU A 69 -6.42 9.66 7.47
N ARG A 70 -5.27 9.01 7.61
CA ARG A 70 -4.11 9.50 8.37
C ARG A 70 -2.86 9.54 7.47
N LYS A 71 -1.82 10.22 7.98
CA LYS A 71 -0.55 10.42 7.28
C LYS A 71 0.04 9.13 6.69
N GLY A 72 0.02 8.03 7.43
CA GLY A 72 0.58 6.75 6.98
C GLY A 72 -0.01 6.27 5.64
N PHE A 73 -1.33 6.31 5.49
CA PHE A 73 -1.97 5.89 4.23
C PHE A 73 -1.87 6.96 3.13
N ILE A 74 -1.89 8.25 3.51
CA ILE A 74 -1.68 9.37 2.58
C ILE A 74 -0.33 9.24 1.87
N ASP A 75 0.73 8.99 2.63
CA ASP A 75 2.10 8.91 2.10
C ASP A 75 2.24 7.77 1.08
N ILE A 76 1.60 6.63 1.36
CA ILE A 76 1.63 5.46 0.47
C ILE A 76 0.83 5.72 -0.80
N TYR A 77 -0.38 6.25 -0.68
CA TYR A 77 -1.22 6.56 -1.82
C TYR A 77 -0.55 7.59 -2.73
N ASN A 78 0.04 8.64 -2.15
CA ASN A 78 0.76 9.66 -2.92
C ASN A 78 2.01 9.10 -3.60
N LEU A 79 2.76 8.20 -2.95
CA LEU A 79 3.92 7.55 -3.56
C LEU A 79 3.50 6.69 -4.77
N ASP A 80 2.41 5.93 -4.64
CA ASP A 80 1.88 5.10 -5.73
C ASP A 80 1.41 5.95 -6.91
N LYS A 81 0.67 7.03 -6.63
CA LYS A 81 0.23 8.00 -7.65
C LYS A 81 1.41 8.61 -8.41
N ARG A 82 2.45 9.08 -7.70
CA ARG A 82 3.66 9.62 -8.34
C ARG A 82 4.38 8.59 -9.20
N LEU A 83 4.38 7.32 -8.79
CA LEU A 83 4.96 6.24 -9.58
C LEU A 83 4.14 5.93 -10.84
N GLU A 84 2.82 6.03 -10.77
CA GLU A 84 1.94 5.89 -11.94
C GLU A 84 2.16 7.03 -12.94
N GLU A 85 2.23 8.28 -12.44
CA GLU A 85 2.56 9.47 -13.25
C GLU A 85 3.92 9.34 -13.93
N PHE A 86 4.94 8.89 -13.19
CA PHE A 86 6.26 8.58 -13.74
C PHE A 86 6.20 7.48 -14.81
N SER A 87 5.45 6.42 -14.58
CA SER A 87 5.33 5.32 -15.55
C SER A 87 4.66 5.79 -16.86
N LYS A 88 3.67 6.68 -16.77
CA LYS A 88 3.03 7.32 -17.93
C LYS A 88 4.00 8.22 -18.68
N LEU A 89 4.75 9.06 -17.96
CA LEU A 89 5.78 9.92 -18.55
C LEU A 89 6.88 9.10 -19.25
N PHE A 90 7.38 8.06 -18.58
CA PHE A 90 8.40 7.17 -19.10
C PHE A 90 7.94 6.48 -20.39
N LYS A 91 6.70 5.96 -20.42
CA LYS A 91 6.10 5.37 -21.62
C LYS A 91 5.91 6.39 -22.74
N LYS A 92 5.53 7.63 -22.43
CA LYS A 92 5.42 8.70 -23.43
C LYS A 92 6.78 9.07 -24.04
N ALA A 93 7.84 9.07 -23.23
CA ALA A 93 9.18 9.49 -23.66
C ALA A 93 9.98 8.39 -24.37
N LEU A 94 9.85 7.13 -23.92
CA LEU A 94 10.73 6.02 -24.34
C LEU A 94 9.98 4.87 -25.01
N ASP A 95 8.68 5.05 -25.25
CA ASP A 95 7.76 4.05 -25.80
C ASP A 95 7.83 2.65 -25.13
N SER A 96 8.23 2.61 -23.86
CA SER A 96 8.37 1.38 -23.07
C SER A 96 7.94 1.60 -21.63
N LYS A 97 7.67 0.53 -20.86
CA LYS A 97 7.39 0.66 -19.42
C LYS A 97 8.71 0.64 -18.64
N PRO A 98 8.81 1.37 -17.52
CA PRO A 98 10.00 1.29 -16.69
C PRO A 98 10.13 -0.12 -16.09
N TRP A 99 11.36 -0.61 -16.05
CA TRP A 99 11.68 -1.91 -15.44
C TRP A 99 11.41 -1.88 -13.93
N SER A 100 11.28 -3.05 -13.31
CA SER A 100 11.06 -3.16 -11.85
C SER A 100 12.15 -2.44 -11.04
N ALA A 101 13.40 -2.51 -11.49
CA ALA A 101 14.53 -1.79 -10.90
C ALA A 101 14.34 -0.26 -11.02
N GLN A 102 14.02 0.26 -12.20
CA GLN A 102 13.76 1.68 -12.43
C GLN A 102 12.58 2.20 -11.62
N ARG A 103 11.50 1.40 -11.46
CA ARG A 103 10.38 1.74 -10.56
C ARG A 103 10.84 1.85 -9.10
N THR A 104 11.76 1.00 -8.67
CA THR A 104 12.35 1.06 -7.33
C THR A 104 13.22 2.30 -7.14
N TRP A 105 14.02 2.66 -8.15
CA TRP A 105 14.81 3.90 -8.15
C TRP A 105 13.91 5.13 -8.09
N ALA A 106 12.86 5.18 -8.90
CA ALA A 106 11.86 6.25 -8.87
C ALA A 106 11.23 6.40 -7.47
N LYS A 107 10.84 5.30 -6.82
CA LYS A 107 10.34 5.35 -5.43
C LYS A 107 11.36 5.96 -4.45
N ARG A 108 12.66 5.65 -4.60
CA ARG A 108 13.72 6.23 -3.76
C ARG A 108 13.91 7.72 -4.03
N VAL A 109 13.91 8.13 -5.30
CA VAL A 109 13.95 9.54 -5.70
C VAL A 109 12.76 10.31 -5.11
N PHE A 110 11.55 9.75 -5.18
CA PHE A 110 10.35 10.40 -4.64
C PHE A 110 10.38 10.57 -3.12
N LYS A 111 11.09 9.69 -2.42
CA LYS A 111 11.34 9.77 -0.98
C LYS A 111 12.52 10.69 -0.62
N GLY A 112 13.24 11.25 -1.60
CA GLY A 112 14.41 12.09 -1.36
C GLY A 112 15.61 11.33 -0.78
N ILE A 113 15.70 10.03 -1.04
CA ILE A 113 16.76 9.17 -0.51
C ILE A 113 17.89 9.09 -1.55
N SER A 114 19.14 9.36 -1.14
CA SER A 114 20.33 9.09 -1.95
C SER A 114 20.67 7.60 -1.95
N PHE A 115 21.02 7.04 -3.11
CA PHE A 115 21.34 5.63 -3.25
C PHE A 115 22.29 5.36 -4.41
N SER A 116 23.04 4.26 -4.32
CA SER A 116 23.80 3.71 -5.45
C SER A 116 22.91 2.81 -6.31
N ILE A 117 23.02 2.95 -7.63
CA ILE A 117 22.32 2.06 -8.57
C ILE A 117 23.09 0.74 -8.70
N VAL A 118 22.55 -0.33 -8.13
CA VAL A 118 23.06 -1.70 -8.30
C VAL A 118 22.20 -2.42 -9.34
N ALA A 119 22.73 -2.57 -10.55
CA ALA A 119 22.07 -3.30 -11.64
C ALA A 119 23.05 -3.57 -12.81
N PRO A 120 22.82 -4.64 -13.61
CA PRO A 120 23.64 -4.95 -14.78
C PRO A 120 23.64 -3.82 -15.83
N THR A 121 24.51 -3.90 -16.84
CA THR A 121 24.48 -3.01 -18.00
C THR A 121 23.22 -3.24 -18.84
N GLY A 122 22.83 -2.25 -19.66
CA GLY A 122 21.66 -2.36 -20.55
C GLY A 122 20.30 -2.13 -19.89
N VAL A 123 20.23 -1.89 -18.58
CA VAL A 123 18.97 -1.65 -17.83
C VAL A 123 18.41 -0.22 -17.95
N GLY A 124 19.02 0.64 -18.77
CA GLY A 124 18.64 2.06 -18.93
C GLY A 124 18.90 2.89 -17.66
N LYS A 125 20.18 3.00 -17.24
CA LYS A 125 20.60 3.89 -16.14
C LYS A 125 20.77 5.34 -16.59
N THR A 126 21.21 5.52 -17.84
CA THR A 126 21.28 6.78 -18.59
C THR A 126 19.92 7.07 -19.21
#